data_AF-A0A3S9H7H6-F1
#
_entry.id   AF-A0A3S9H7H6-F1
#
_cell.length_a   1.000
_cell.length_b   1.000
_cell.length_c   1.000
_cell.angle_alpha   90.00
_cell.angle_beta   90.00
_cell.angle_gamma   90.00
#
_symmetry.space_group_name_H-M   'P 1'
#
loop_
_entity.id
_entity.type
_entity.pdbx_description
1 polymer ?
#
loop_
_entity_poly.entity_id
_entity_poly.type
_entity_poly.pdbx_seq_one_letter_code
_entity_poly.pdbx_strand_id
1 'polypeptide(L)' 'MKPELYLAYQEWRNSMLDFQEDLAWDEAEEADFAVWDAADHHARDDFNLFLASKALDQVSFQDMKAMEIQYDAES' A
#
# COMPACT_ATOMS: atom_id res chain seq x y z
N MET A 1 6.23 -7.07 14.40
CA MET A 1 6.50 -6.61 13.02
C MET A 1 7.77 -5.78 13.02
N LYS A 2 8.58 -5.78 11.94
CA LYS A 2 9.77 -4.92 11.87
C LYS A 2 9.31 -3.46 11.71
N PRO A 3 9.76 -2.51 12.56
CA PRO A 3 9.29 -1.11 12.50
C PRO A 3 9.51 -0.44 11.15
N GLU A 4 10.61 -0.76 10.47
CA GLU A 4 10.96 -0.25 9.13
C GLU A 4 9.97 -0.67 8.03
N LEU A 5 9.41 -1.88 8.11
CA LEU A 5 8.41 -2.35 7.15
C LEU A 5 7.08 -1.64 7.32
N TYR A 6 6.70 -1.37 8.58
CA TYR A 6 5.46 -0.64 8.87
C TYR A 6 5.53 0.82 8.42
N LEU A 7 6.66 1.49 8.67
CA LEU A 7 6.89 2.85 8.18
C LEU A 7 6.86 2.90 6.65
N ALA A 8 7.47 1.91 5.98
CA ALA A 8 7.39 1.78 4.53
C ALA A 8 5.94 1.54 4.05
N TYR A 9 5.16 0.74 4.78
CA TYR A 9 3.75 0.52 4.48
C TYR A 9 2.94 1.81 4.58
N GLN A 10 3.12 2.60 5.63
CA GLN A 10 2.45 3.89 5.79
C GLN A 10 2.79 4.85 4.64
N GLU A 11 4.06 4.94 4.26
CA GLU A 11 4.50 5.80 3.16
C GLU A 11 3.94 5.37 1.81
N TRP A 12 3.96 4.06 1.53
CA TRP A 12 3.34 3.49 0.34
C TRP A 12 1.83 3.73 0.31
N ARG A 13 1.16 3.61 1.46
CA ARG A 13 -0.28 3.85 1.54
C ARG A 13 -0.64 5.30 1.26
N ASN A 14 0.14 6.23 1.81
CA ASN A 14 -0.04 7.66 1.58
C ASN A 14 0.23 8.05 0.13
N SER A 15 1.28 7.50 -0.50
CA SER A 15 1.56 7.80 -1.90
C SER A 15 0.42 7.36 -2.82
N MET A 16 -0.21 6.23 -2.54
CA MET A 16 -1.39 5.78 -3.30
C MET A 16 -2.61 6.68 -3.13
N LEU A 17 -2.79 7.32 -1.97
CA LEU A 17 -3.84 8.31 -1.74
C LEU A 17 -3.56 9.62 -2.49
N ASP A 18 -2.31 10.10 -2.47
CA ASP A 18 -1.92 11.32 -3.21
C ASP A 18 -2.12 11.15 -4.74
N PHE A 19 -1.81 9.96 -5.27
CA PHE A 19 -2.11 9.64 -6.68
C PHE A 19 -3.61 9.67 -7.00
N GLN A 20 -4.50 9.34 -6.04
CA GLN A 20 -5.95 9.42 -6.23
C GLN A 20 -6.44 10.87 -6.28
N GLU A 21 -5.90 11.76 -5.44
CA GLU A 21 -6.26 13.18 -5.46
C GLU A 21 -5.84 13.84 -6.79
N ASP A 22 -4.68 13.49 -7.33
CA ASP A 22 -4.19 14.01 -8.62
C ASP A 22 -4.96 13.46 -9.84
N LEU A 23 -5.44 12.20 -9.80
CA LEU A 23 -6.22 11.57 -10.88
C LEU A 23 -7.69 11.99 -10.89
N ALA A 24 -8.24 12.46 -9.77
CA ALA A 24 -9.64 12.89 -9.64
C ALA A 24 -9.99 14.15 -10.44
N TRP A 25 -9.01 14.83 -11.05
CA TRP A 25 -9.23 16.09 -11.76
C TRP A 25 -9.74 15.94 -13.20
N ASP A 26 -9.56 14.79 -13.87
CA ASP A 26 -9.87 14.72 -15.32
C ASP A 26 -10.84 13.62 -15.79
N GLU A 27 -11.01 12.46 -15.15
CA GLU A 27 -11.99 11.46 -15.66
C GLU A 27 -12.24 10.34 -14.64
N ALA A 28 -13.26 10.51 -13.81
CA ALA A 28 -13.74 9.46 -12.89
C ALA A 28 -14.65 8.47 -13.62
N GLU A 29 -14.11 7.68 -14.55
CA GLU A 29 -14.61 6.32 -14.75
C GLU A 29 -13.92 5.47 -13.70
N GLU A 30 -14.63 5.17 -12.60
CA GLU A 30 -14.35 4.20 -11.53
C GLU A 30 -13.08 3.35 -11.75
N ALA A 31 -11.92 3.98 -11.63
CA ALA A 31 -10.70 3.23 -11.66
C ALA A 31 -10.66 2.47 -10.34
N ASP A 32 -10.68 1.13 -10.43
CA ASP A 32 -10.77 0.11 -9.38
C ASP A 32 -9.65 0.20 -8.30
N PHE A 33 -9.05 1.37 -8.07
CA PHE A 33 -8.13 1.68 -6.97
C PHE A 33 -8.80 1.67 -5.60
N ALA A 34 -10.13 1.53 -5.54
CA ALA A 34 -10.92 1.55 -4.31
C ALA A 34 -10.55 0.44 -3.30
N VAL A 35 -9.81 -0.60 -3.69
CA VAL A 35 -9.45 -1.69 -2.77
C VAL A 35 -8.04 -2.21 -3.05
N TRP A 36 -7.01 -1.39 -2.87
CA TRP A 36 -5.63 -1.88 -2.74
C TRP A 36 -5.48 -2.59 -1.38
N ASP A 37 -6.06 -3.78 -1.22
CA ASP A 37 -6.00 -4.65 -0.03
C ASP A 37 -4.80 -5.60 -0.16
N ALA A 38 -4.25 -6.11 0.93
CA ALA A 38 -3.31 -7.24 0.89
C ALA A 38 -3.85 -8.45 0.10
N ALA A 39 -5.18 -8.62 0.02
CA ALA A 39 -5.84 -9.63 -0.78
C ALA A 39 -5.66 -9.43 -2.31
N ASP A 40 -5.41 -8.20 -2.76
CA ASP A 40 -5.03 -7.91 -4.13
C ASP A 40 -3.54 -8.24 -4.35
N HIS A 41 -3.27 -9.18 -5.26
CA HIS A 41 -1.88 -9.53 -5.59
C HIS A 41 -1.13 -8.37 -6.23
N HIS A 42 -1.81 -7.47 -6.96
CA HIS A 42 -1.17 -6.33 -7.61
C HIS A 42 -0.71 -5.31 -6.57
N ALA A 43 -1.55 -5.02 -5.57
CA ALA A 43 -1.18 -4.16 -4.45
C ALA A 43 0.02 -4.72 -3.66
N ARG A 44 0.06 -6.03 -3.43
CA ARG A 44 1.21 -6.66 -2.74
C ARG A 44 2.48 -6.63 -3.59
N ASP A 45 2.38 -6.88 -4.88
CA ASP A 45 3.54 -6.85 -5.78
C ASP A 45 4.10 -5.42 -5.93
N ASP A 46 3.22 -4.43 -6.01
CA ASP A 46 3.61 -3.01 -6.02
C ASP A 46 4.29 -2.62 -4.70
N PHE A 47 3.70 -3.00 -3.56
CA PHE A 47 4.34 -2.76 -2.27
C PHE A 47 5.70 -3.46 -2.15
N ASN A 48 5.84 -4.70 -2.63
CA ASN A 48 7.12 -5.40 -2.67
C ASN A 48 8.16 -4.74 -3.58
N LEU A 49 7.72 -4.12 -4.69
CA LEU A 49 8.58 -3.32 -5.55
C LEU A 49 9.04 -2.04 -4.82
N PHE A 50 8.13 -1.40 -4.09
CA PHE A 50 8.46 -0.26 -3.25
C PHE A 50 9.47 -0.63 -2.15
N LEU A 51 9.30 -1.76 -1.48
CA LEU A 51 10.26 -2.28 -0.49
C LEU A 51 11.63 -2.55 -1.11
N ALA A 52 11.68 -3.12 -2.31
CA ALA A 52 12.93 -3.35 -3.03
C ALA A 52 13.68 -2.04 -3.33
N SER A 53 12.97 -0.95 -3.65
CA SER A 53 13.59 0.38 -3.83
C SER A 53 14.26 0.92 -2.55
N LYS A 54 13.84 0.43 -1.39
CA LYS A 54 14.36 0.77 -0.06
C LYS A 54 15.35 -0.24 0.50
N ALA A 55 15.73 -1.24 -0.29
CA ALA A 55 16.53 -2.39 0.14
C ALA A 55 15.94 -3.13 1.35
N LEU A 56 14.61 -3.16 1.46
CA LEU A 56 13.86 -3.91 2.47
C LEU A 56 13.43 -5.28 1.93
N ASP A 57 13.26 -6.24 2.84
CA ASP A 57 12.79 -7.58 2.51
C ASP A 57 11.36 -7.53 1.97
N GLN A 58 11.07 -8.39 0.99
CA GLN A 58 9.70 -8.62 0.54
C GLN A 58 8.82 -9.18 1.65
N VAL A 59 7.53 -8.90 1.56
CA VAL A 59 6.52 -9.31 2.53
C VAL A 59 5.57 -10.34 1.95
N SER A 60 5.12 -11.24 2.82
CA SER A 60 4.06 -12.18 2.49
C SER A 60 2.68 -11.51 2.54
N PHE A 61 1.65 -12.21 2.05
CA PHE A 61 0.26 -11.82 2.27
C PHE A 61 -0.06 -11.57 3.75
N GLN A 62 0.41 -12.46 4.64
CA GLN A 62 0.11 -12.37 6.08
C GLN A 62 0.78 -11.15 6.71
N ASP A 63 2.01 -10.85 6.29
CA ASP A 63 2.74 -9.67 6.78
C ASP A 63 2.05 -8.38 6.33
N MET A 64 1.68 -8.29 5.05
CA MET A 64 0.97 -7.13 4.51
C MET A 64 -0.41 -6.96 5.17
N LYS A 65 -1.14 -8.05 5.41
CA LYS A 65 -2.43 -7.97 6.10
C LYS A 65 -2.30 -7.51 7.56
N ALA A 66 -1.22 -7.91 8.24
CA ALA A 66 -0.95 -7.42 9.60
C ALA A 66 -0.65 -5.91 9.62
N MET A 67 0.07 -5.40 8.61
CA MET A 67 0.31 -3.96 8.46
C MET A 67 -0.97 -3.19 8.17
N GLU A 68 -1.83 -3.73 7.31
CA GLU A 68 -3.12 -3.14 6.98
C GLU A 68 -4.02 -3.03 8.22
N ILE A 69 -4.17 -4.11 8.99
CA ILE A 69 -4.95 -4.11 10.24
C ILE A 69 -4.40 -3.07 11.23
N GLN A 70 -3.08 -2.93 11.33
CA GLN A 70 -2.48 -1.95 12.22
C GLN A 70 -2.75 -0.52 11.73
N TYR A 71 -2.61 -0.28 10.44
CA TYR A 71 -2.86 1.02 9.81
C TYR A 71 -4.30 1.48 10.01
N ASP A 72 -5.27 0.59 9.81
CA ASP A 72 -6.69 0.86 10.02
C ASP A 72 -7.04 1.12 11.49
N ALA A 73 -6.28 0.56 12.44
CA ALA A 73 -6.46 0.81 13.87
C ALA A 73 -5.87 2.16 14.31
N GLU A 74 -4.92 2.71 13.55
CA GLU A 74 -4.23 3.98 13.83
C GLU A 74 -4.83 5.19 13.08
N SER A 75 -5.66 4.94 12.06
CA SER A 75 -6.32 5.94 11.19
C SER A 75 -7.71 6.32 11.68
#